data_AF-A0A1V6TSS2-F1
#
_entry.id   AF-A0A1V6TSS2-F1
#
_cell.length_a   1.000
_cell.length_b   1.000
_cell.length_c   1.000
_cell.angle_alpha   90.00
_cell.angle_beta   90.00
_cell.angle_gamma   90.00
#
_symmetry.space_group_name_H-M   'P 1'
#
loop_
_entity.id
_entity.type
_entity.pdbx_description
1 polymer ?
#
loop_
_entity_poly.entity_id
_entity_poly.type
_entity_poly.pdbx_seq_one_letter_code
_entity_poly.pdbx_strand_id
1 'polypeptide(L)'
;MARVHYDGIKPLVTTGKPIAGGAIFEEHPEEGKDALFKGSVVAYSGNSAEEARTIIEKDVDATSGVWDLSKTQILPYVPAVQEPLLWQI
;
A
#
# COMPACT_ATOMS: atom_id res chain seq x y z
N MET A 1 0.24 -2.73 -9.22
CA MET A 1 -0.61 -1.67 -8.65
C MET A 1 -1.31 -0.95 -9.77
N ALA A 2 -2.62 -0.71 -9.65
CA ALA A 2 -3.37 0.01 -10.67
C ALA A 2 -2.81 1.44 -10.81
N ARG A 3 -2.71 1.93 -12.04
CA ARG A 3 -2.21 3.30 -12.31
C ARG A 3 -3.01 4.35 -11.55
N VAL A 4 -4.34 4.15 -11.46
CA VAL A 4 -5.26 5.03 -10.78
C VAL A 4 -4.97 5.11 -9.28
N HIS A 5 -4.71 3.97 -8.63
CA HIS A 5 -4.27 3.93 -7.22
C HIS A 5 -2.99 4.73 -7.03
N TYR A 6 -1.97 4.44 -7.85
CA TYR A 6 -0.69 5.14 -7.74
C TYR A 6 -0.81 6.66 -7.92
N ASP A 7 -1.62 7.11 -8.89
CA ASP A 7 -1.85 8.54 -9.11
C ASP A 7 -2.61 9.19 -7.94
N GLY A 8 -3.55 8.48 -7.32
CA GLY A 8 -4.32 8.95 -6.16
C GLY A 8 -3.47 9.12 -4.90
N ILE A 9 -2.45 8.27 -4.68
CA ILE A 9 -1.61 8.34 -3.48
C ILE A 9 -0.45 9.35 -3.59
N LYS A 10 -0.13 9.88 -4.78
CA LYS A 10 0.98 10.83 -4.97
C LYS A 10 0.97 12.01 -4.00
N PRO A 11 -0.15 12.72 -3.76
CA PRO A 11 -0.18 13.82 -2.80
C PRO A 11 0.20 13.35 -1.39
N LEU A 12 -0.26 12.16 -0.98
CA LEU A 12 0.06 11.59 0.33
C LEU A 12 1.55 11.27 0.45
N VAL A 13 2.17 10.71 -0.61
CA VAL A 13 3.61 10.45 -0.67
C VAL A 13 4.40 11.74 -0.45
N THR A 14 3.99 12.86 -1.06
CA THR A 14 4.68 14.15 -0.87
C THR A 14 4.59 14.68 0.57
N THR A 15 3.56 14.30 1.32
CA THR A 15 3.41 14.63 2.75
C THR A 15 4.10 13.63 3.68
N GLY A 16 4.78 12.62 3.13
CA GLY A 16 5.45 11.57 3.89
C GLY A 16 4.49 10.62 4.62
N LYS A 17 3.21 10.56 4.22
CA LYS A 17 2.19 9.74 4.89
C LYS A 17 2.41 8.24 4.63
N PRO A 18 2.15 7.68 3.44
CA PRO A 18 2.70 6.37 3.12
C PRO A 18 4.22 6.50 2.97
N ILE A 19 4.96 5.68 3.71
CA ILE A 19 6.43 5.64 3.70
C ILE A 19 6.98 4.42 2.96
N ALA A 20 6.15 3.39 2.76
CA ALA A 20 6.43 2.22 1.94
C ALA A 20 5.11 1.58 1.50
N GLY A 21 5.09 0.91 0.36
CA GLY A 21 3.93 0.16 -0.10
C GLY A 21 4.25 -0.80 -1.24
N GLY A 22 3.43 -1.84 -1.39
CA GLY A 22 3.65 -2.89 -2.39
C GLY A 22 2.48 -3.85 -2.56
N ALA A 23 2.56 -4.65 -3.61
CA ALA A 23 1.62 -5.74 -3.89
C ALA A 23 2.01 -7.00 -3.11
N ILE A 24 1.01 -7.70 -2.60
CA ILE A 24 1.12 -9.07 -2.11
C ILE A 24 0.59 -9.98 -3.22
N PHE A 25 1.30 -11.05 -3.52
CA PHE A 25 0.90 -12.05 -4.50
C PHE A 25 0.68 -13.41 -3.80
N GLU A 26 -0.18 -14.25 -4.39
CA GLU A 26 -0.40 -15.63 -3.91
C GLU A 26 0.85 -16.50 -4.03
N GLU A 27 1.65 -16.25 -5.07
CA GLU A 27 2.91 -16.91 -5.35
C GLU A 27 3.92 -15.94 -5.95
N HIS A 28 5.18 -16.37 -6.09
CA HIS A 28 6.20 -15.55 -6.75
C HIS A 28 5.83 -15.35 -8.22
N PRO A 29 5.74 -14.10 -8.71
CA PRO A 29 5.44 -13.86 -10.13
C PRO A 29 6.50 -14.49 -11.03
N GLU A 30 6.05 -15.15 -12.09
CA GLU A 30 6.90 -15.74 -13.13
C GLU A 30 6.76 -14.97 -14.46
N GLU A 31 7.85 -14.89 -15.22
CA GLU A 31 7.84 -14.22 -16.52
C GLU A 31 6.89 -14.91 -17.50
N GLY A 32 6.11 -14.11 -18.23
CA GLY A 32 5.13 -14.62 -19.21
C GLY A 32 3.86 -15.23 -18.60
N LYS A 33 3.70 -15.19 -17.27
CA LYS A 33 2.47 -15.60 -16.57
C LYS A 33 1.78 -14.42 -15.92
N ASP A 34 0.47 -14.54 -15.74
CA ASP A 34 -0.31 -13.55 -14.99
C ASP A 34 0.09 -13.57 -13.51
N ALA A 35 0.38 -12.40 -12.95
CA ALA A 35 0.70 -12.28 -11.53
C ALA A 35 -0.57 -12.39 -10.68
N LEU A 36 -0.61 -13.38 -9.79
CA LEU A 36 -1.76 -13.66 -8.92
C LEU A 36 -1.81 -12.67 -7.74
N PHE A 37 -2.42 -11.50 -7.96
CA PHE A 37 -2.57 -10.46 -6.94
C PHE A 37 -3.46 -10.93 -5.79
N LYS A 38 -2.98 -10.75 -4.56
CA LYS A 38 -3.67 -11.11 -3.31
C LYS A 38 -4.12 -9.89 -2.50
N GLY A 39 -3.40 -8.78 -2.61
CA GLY A 39 -3.70 -7.58 -1.84
C GLY A 39 -2.51 -6.61 -1.77
N SER A 40 -2.56 -5.69 -0.83
CA SER A 40 -1.56 -4.64 -0.67
C SER A 40 -0.99 -4.64 0.75
N VAL A 41 0.28 -4.24 0.86
CA VAL A 41 0.90 -3.82 2.11
C VAL A 41 1.25 -2.35 2.00
N VAL A 42 0.93 -1.57 3.03
CA VAL A 42 1.29 -0.14 3.10
C VAL A 42 1.71 0.18 4.53
N ALA A 43 2.84 0.85 4.67
CA ALA A 43 3.28 1.42 5.94
C ALA A 43 2.97 2.92 5.93
N TYR A 44 2.18 3.38 6.90
CA TYR A 44 1.84 4.78 7.09
C TYR A 44 2.62 5.37 8.27
N SER A 45 3.14 6.59 8.09
CA SER A 45 3.56 7.45 9.20
C SER A 45 2.32 8.12 9.82
N GLY A 46 2.16 7.99 11.13
CA GLY A 46 1.00 8.49 11.83
C GLY A 46 0.99 8.07 13.29
N ASN A 47 -0.03 8.55 14.02
CA ASN A 47 -0.11 8.33 15.46
C ASN A 47 -1.23 7.35 15.87
N SER A 48 -2.09 6.91 14.92
CA SER A 48 -3.21 6.02 15.25
C SER A 48 -3.67 5.16 14.08
N ALA A 49 -4.37 4.06 14.41
CA ALA A 49 -4.97 3.18 13.42
C ALA A 49 -6.14 3.86 12.67
N GLU A 50 -6.86 4.77 13.32
CA GLU A 50 -7.99 5.52 12.75
C GLU A 50 -7.53 6.49 11.65
N GLU A 51 -6.37 7.10 11.81
CA GLU A 51 -5.76 7.94 10.77
C GLU A 51 -5.47 7.11 9.52
N ALA A 52 -4.80 5.96 9.69
CA ALA A 52 -4.54 5.03 8.60
C ALA A 52 -5.84 4.53 7.95
N ARG A 53 -6.85 4.18 8.76
CA ARG A 53 -8.16 3.73 8.28
C ARG A 53 -8.86 4.79 7.44
N THR A 54 -8.83 6.04 7.86
CA THR A 54 -9.43 7.17 7.13
C THR A 54 -8.76 7.40 5.78
N ILE A 55 -7.45 7.19 5.69
CA ILE A 55 -6.71 7.26 4.42
C ILE A 55 -7.12 6.09 3.51
N ILE A 56 -7.12 4.86 4.05
CA ILE A 56 -7.49 3.65 3.31
C ILE A 56 -8.91 3.75 2.73
N GLU A 57 -9.89 4.20 3.53
CA GLU A 57 -11.30 4.33 3.10
C GLU A 57 -11.50 5.33 1.95
N LYS A 58 -10.54 6.25 1.73
CA LYS A 58 -10.56 7.23 0.64
C LYS A 58 -9.76 6.79 -0.57
N ASP A 59 -9.03 5.69 -0.49
CA ASP A 59 -8.25 5.15 -1.60
C ASP A 59 -9.19 4.69 -2.73
N VAL A 60 -8.74 4.79 -3.97
CA VAL A 60 -9.51 4.27 -5.10
C VAL A 60 -9.67 2.76 -5.02
N ASP A 61 -8.65 2.02 -4.57
CA ASP A 61 -8.74 0.57 -4.44
C ASP A 61 -9.79 0.18 -3.39
N ALA A 62 -10.03 1.02 -2.37
CA ALA A 62 -11.13 0.85 -1.44
C ALA A 62 -12.49 1.23 -2.06
N THR A 63 -12.59 2.45 -2.60
CA THR A 63 -13.86 3.01 -3.10
C THR A 63 -14.39 2.33 -4.36
N SER A 64 -13.51 1.70 -5.15
CA SER A 64 -13.88 0.90 -6.32
C SER A 64 -14.05 -0.60 -6.02
N GLY A 65 -13.91 -1.01 -4.76
CA GLY A 65 -14.10 -2.40 -4.32
C GLY A 65 -12.99 -3.38 -4.71
N VAL A 66 -11.78 -2.90 -5.04
CA VAL A 66 -10.60 -3.77 -5.24
C VAL A 66 -10.15 -4.36 -3.91
N TRP A 67 -10.16 -3.57 -2.85
CA TRP A 67 -9.91 -4.02 -1.48
C TRP A 67 -11.21 -4.38 -0.77
N ASP A 68 -11.22 -5.57 -0.18
CA ASP A 68 -12.24 -5.97 0.79
C ASP A 68 -11.87 -5.41 2.17
N LEU A 69 -12.43 -4.23 2.51
CA LEU A 69 -12.13 -3.55 3.77
C LEU A 69 -12.51 -4.36 5.02
N SER A 70 -13.41 -5.35 4.90
CA SER A 70 -13.76 -6.24 6.01
C SER A 70 -12.60 -7.16 6.42
N LYS A 71 -11.64 -7.37 5.51
CA LYS A 71 -10.44 -8.18 5.71
C LYS A 71 -9.19 -7.35 6.01
N THR A 72 -9.30 -6.02 6.02
CA THR A 72 -8.15 -5.14 6.29
C THR A 72 -7.64 -5.34 7.71
N GLN A 73 -6.32 -5.48 7.84
CA GLN A 73 -5.62 -5.48 9.11
C GLN A 73 -4.79 -4.21 9.23
N ILE A 74 -4.95 -3.49 10.34
CA ILE A 74 -4.15 -2.30 10.67
C ILE A 74 -3.40 -2.61 11.95
N LEU A 75 -2.07 -2.70 11.84
CA LEU A 75 -1.20 -3.12 12.94
C LEU A 75 -0.21 -1.99 13.28
N PRO A 76 0.05 -1.72 14.57
CA PRO A 76 1.16 -0.86 14.94
C PRO A 76 2.47 -1.54 14.55
N TYR A 77 3.33 -0.80 13.86
CA TYR A 77 4.58 -1.31 13.31
C TYR A 77 5.68 -0.27 13.50
N VAL A 78 6.83 -0.70 14.04
CA VAL A 78 8.05 0.10 14.14
C VAL A 78 9.11 -0.61 13.30
N PRO A 79 9.55 -0.05 12.16
CA PRO A 79 10.59 -0.65 11.35
C PRO A 79 11.92 -0.61 12.11
N ALA A 80 12.62 -1.75 12.18
CA ALA A 80 13.99 -1.80 12.68
C ALA A 80 14.99 -1.16 11.69
N VAL A 81 14.67 -1.23 10.39
CA VAL A 81 15.44 -0.63 9.30
C VAL A 81 14.48 0.04 8.35
N GLN A 82 14.72 1.31 8.04
CA GLN A 82 14.01 2.07 7.03
C GLN A 82 15.02 2.88 6.23
N GLU A 83 15.62 2.24 5.24
CA GLU A 83 16.55 2.89 4.30
C GLU A 83 15.85 3.03 2.94
N PRO A 84 15.94 4.19 2.28
CA PRO A 84 15.50 4.30 0.91
C PRO A 84 16.34 3.33 0.06
N LEU A 85 15.68 2.43 -0.67
CA LEU A 85 16.33 1.68 -1.73
C LEU A 85 16.73 2.70 -2.81
N LEU A 86 17.99 3.14 -2.79
CA LEU A 86 18.60 3.91 -3.85
C LEU A 86 18.77 2.99 -5.07
N TRP A 87 17.68 2.68 -5.76
CA TRP A 87 17.78 2.07 -7.07
C TRP A 87 18.09 3.17 -8.07
N GLN A 88 19.31 3.10 -8.61
CA GLN A 88 19.72 3.83 -9.80
C GLN A 88 18.70 3.54 -10.90
N ILE A 89 18.08 4.62 -11.38
CA ILE A 89 17.29 4.68 -12.62
C ILE A 89 18.05 4.04 -13.78
#